data_AF-A0A0P4VLA1-F1
#
_entry.id   AF-A0A0P4VLA1-F1
#
_cell.length_a   1.000
_cell.length_b   1.000
_cell.length_c   1.000
_cell.angle_alpha   90.00
_cell.angle_beta   90.00
_cell.angle_gamma   90.00
#
_symmetry.space_group_name_H-M   'P 1'
#
loop_
_entity.id
_entity.type
_entity.pdbx_description
1 polymer ?
#
loop_
_entity_poly.entity_id
_entity_poly.type
_entity_poly.pdbx_seq_one_letter_code
_entity_poly.pdbx_strand_id
1 'polypeptide(L)'
;LSRNKLRMEFQSMRQPIARGRVHLCRKLIADIRTLSKKKVNDQLKNEKNHRKIQRLTDEVHELKQLKLNSIAEFVISHTAESAESLRKNPEVSSRQRALAKLALQKLIKPMVESFHEKYQNWQDSLPKLLVKNTDQTGVAASTNIENKINEEIRISTNEANDAEQNISMGKYVSDNDSNESSYFSSDSVNQFDISDI
;
A
#
# COMPACT_ATOMS: atom_id res chain seq x y z
N LEU A 1 -11.20 -29.39 -14.37
CA LEU A 1 -11.97 -28.27 -13.76
C LEU A 1 -13.18 -27.95 -14.66
N SER A 2 -14.29 -27.40 -14.14
CA SER A 2 -15.45 -26.95 -14.97
C SER A 2 -15.87 -25.53 -14.61
N ARG A 3 -16.55 -24.80 -15.52
CA ARG A 3 -16.90 -23.37 -15.35
C ARG A 3 -17.73 -23.10 -14.09
N ASN A 4 -18.72 -23.95 -13.79
CA ASN A 4 -19.52 -23.82 -12.57
C ASN A 4 -18.71 -24.09 -11.30
N LYS A 5 -17.80 -25.07 -11.32
CA LYS A 5 -16.88 -25.33 -10.19
C LYS A 5 -15.94 -24.14 -9.97
N LEU A 6 -15.34 -23.60 -11.03
CA LEU A 6 -14.48 -22.41 -10.96
C LEU A 6 -15.23 -21.19 -10.40
N ARG A 7 -16.49 -20.96 -10.79
CA ARG A 7 -17.32 -19.89 -10.21
C ARG A 7 -17.54 -20.08 -8.70
N MET A 8 -17.72 -21.32 -8.24
CA MET A 8 -17.86 -21.61 -6.81
C MET A 8 -16.55 -21.38 -6.04
N GLU A 9 -15.41 -21.76 -6.61
CA GLU A 9 -14.10 -21.46 -6.01
C GLU A 9 -13.83 -19.94 -5.95
N PHE A 10 -14.15 -19.19 -7.01
CA PHE A 10 -14.07 -17.73 -6.95
C PHE A 10 -14.97 -17.13 -5.87
N GLN A 11 -16.14 -17.71 -5.61
CA GLN A 11 -17.02 -17.27 -4.54
C GLN A 11 -16.46 -17.58 -3.13
N SER A 12 -15.82 -18.75 -2.93
CA SER A 12 -15.17 -19.11 -1.66
C SER A 12 -13.92 -18.26 -1.39
N MET A 13 -13.12 -17.98 -2.42
CA MET A 13 -11.85 -17.24 -2.34
C MET A 13 -12.04 -15.74 -2.04
N ARG A 14 -13.19 -15.14 -2.34
CA ARG A 14 -13.45 -13.70 -2.16
C ARG A 14 -13.13 -13.17 -0.76
N GLN A 15 -13.52 -13.88 0.29
CA GLN A 15 -13.30 -13.46 1.68
C GLN A 15 -11.81 -13.49 2.10
N PRO A 16 -11.06 -14.60 1.94
CA PRO A 16 -9.63 -14.59 2.22
C PRO A 16 -8.84 -13.63 1.31
N ILE A 17 -9.22 -13.47 0.04
CA ILE A 17 -8.60 -12.46 -0.85
C ILE A 17 -8.83 -11.04 -0.33
N ALA A 18 -10.05 -10.68 0.04
CA ALA A 18 -10.37 -9.37 0.62
C ALA A 18 -9.52 -9.07 1.86
N ARG A 19 -9.45 -10.04 2.80
CA ARG A 19 -8.62 -9.92 4.02
C ARG A 19 -7.13 -9.80 3.70
N GLY A 20 -6.63 -10.62 2.77
CA GLY A 20 -5.24 -10.57 2.31
C GLY A 20 -4.88 -9.24 1.65
N ARG A 21 -5.79 -8.67 0.84
CA ARG A 21 -5.65 -7.35 0.19
C ARG A 21 -5.49 -6.25 1.24
N VAL A 22 -6.38 -6.22 2.24
CA VAL A 22 -6.30 -5.25 3.36
C VAL A 22 -5.00 -5.39 4.15
N HIS A 23 -4.59 -6.62 4.50
CA HIS A 23 -3.34 -6.87 5.22
C HIS A 23 -2.11 -6.42 4.42
N LEU A 24 -2.09 -6.68 3.11
CA LEU A 24 -0.99 -6.23 2.24
C LEU A 24 -0.96 -4.71 2.14
N CYS A 25 -2.10 -4.03 1.92
CA CYS A 25 -2.17 -2.57 1.91
C CYS A 25 -1.63 -1.97 3.21
N ARG A 26 -2.12 -2.43 4.37
CA ARG A 26 -1.66 -1.94 5.69
C ARG A 26 -0.16 -2.16 5.90
N LYS A 27 0.37 -3.32 5.46
CA LYS A 27 1.82 -3.59 5.52
C LYS A 27 2.62 -2.63 4.64
N LEU A 28 2.24 -2.44 3.38
CA LEU A 28 2.97 -1.55 2.46
C LEU A 28 2.94 -0.10 2.95
N ILE A 29 1.81 0.36 3.51
CA ILE A 29 1.70 1.69 4.13
C ILE A 29 2.63 1.81 5.37
N ALA A 30 2.71 0.78 6.20
CA ALA A 30 3.65 0.75 7.33
C ALA A 30 5.12 0.75 6.87
N ASP A 31 5.45 0.01 5.81
CA ASP A 31 6.78 0.01 5.18
C ASP A 31 7.13 1.40 4.62
N ILE A 32 6.19 2.09 3.95
CA ILE A 32 6.34 3.48 3.48
C ILE A 32 6.63 4.42 4.64
N ARG A 33 5.77 4.45 5.68
CA ARG A 33 5.95 5.31 6.86
C ARG A 33 7.32 5.08 7.53
N THR A 34 7.75 3.83 7.62
CA THR A 34 9.05 3.46 8.22
C THR A 34 10.23 3.95 7.37
N LEU A 35 10.13 3.84 6.04
CA LEU A 35 11.17 4.35 5.13
C LEU A 35 11.22 5.88 5.12
N SER A 36 10.08 6.57 5.13
CA SER A 36 9.99 8.03 5.12
C SER A 36 10.53 8.67 6.41
N LYS A 37 10.34 8.03 7.57
CA LYS A 37 10.89 8.50 8.86
C LYS A 37 12.39 8.23 9.03
N LYS A 38 12.99 7.36 8.21
CA LYS A 38 14.39 6.95 8.35
C LYS A 38 15.33 8.01 7.76
N LYS A 39 15.86 8.88 8.62
CA LYS A 39 16.97 9.78 8.28
C LYS A 39 18.19 8.97 7.83
N VAL A 40 18.81 9.35 6.71
CA VAL A 40 20.02 8.72 6.18
C VAL A 40 20.96 9.80 5.65
N ASN A 41 22.17 9.87 6.20
CA ASN A 41 23.17 10.90 5.83
C ASN A 41 23.84 10.62 4.47
N ASP A 42 23.69 9.41 3.95
CA ASP A 42 24.19 9.00 2.63
C ASP A 42 23.12 9.29 1.56
N GLN A 43 23.43 10.22 0.65
CA GLN A 43 22.54 10.65 -0.43
C GLN A 43 22.11 9.48 -1.35
N LEU A 44 23.03 8.59 -1.73
CA LEU A 44 22.72 7.47 -2.61
C LEU A 44 21.75 6.48 -1.95
N LYS A 45 21.87 6.27 -0.63
CA LYS A 45 20.91 5.49 0.15
C LYS A 45 19.56 6.22 0.29
N ASN A 46 19.57 7.55 0.43
CA ASN A 46 18.34 8.36 0.47
C ASN A 46 17.55 8.28 -0.85
N GLU A 47 18.21 8.44 -1.99
CA GLU A 47 17.59 8.28 -3.31
C GLU A 47 17.02 6.87 -3.52
N LYS A 48 17.74 5.83 -3.10
CA LYS A 48 17.25 4.43 -3.12
C LYS A 48 16.01 4.23 -2.25
N ASN A 49 15.94 4.89 -1.09
CA ASN A 49 14.74 4.88 -0.24
C ASN A 49 13.57 5.60 -0.91
N HIS A 50 13.77 6.79 -1.49
CA HIS A 50 12.73 7.54 -2.19
C HIS A 50 12.15 6.75 -3.37
N ARG A 51 13.00 6.17 -4.23
CA ARG A 51 12.56 5.26 -5.32
C ARG A 51 11.82 4.02 -4.79
N LYS A 52 12.13 3.53 -3.58
CA LYS A 52 11.41 2.43 -2.95
C LYS A 52 10.05 2.87 -2.42
N ILE A 53 9.96 4.05 -1.78
CA ILE A 53 8.71 4.64 -1.31
C ILE A 53 7.74 4.81 -2.49
N GLN A 54 8.17 5.43 -3.59
CA GLN A 54 7.32 5.62 -4.77
C GLN A 54 6.74 4.29 -5.28
N ARG A 55 7.59 3.27 -5.51
CA ARG A 55 7.12 1.94 -5.95
C ARG A 55 6.12 1.29 -5.00
N LEU A 56 6.28 1.47 -3.68
CA LEU A 56 5.33 0.94 -2.69
C LEU A 56 4.00 1.73 -2.74
N THR A 57 4.05 3.04 -2.97
CA THR A 57 2.87 3.90 -3.16
C THR A 57 2.09 3.49 -4.41
N ASP A 58 2.78 3.25 -5.54
CA ASP A 58 2.18 2.80 -6.80
C ASP A 58 1.48 1.44 -6.62
N GLU A 59 2.10 0.51 -5.89
CA GLU A 59 1.51 -0.79 -5.56
C GLU A 59 0.28 -0.66 -4.65
N VAL A 60 0.30 0.24 -3.66
CA VAL A 60 -0.87 0.54 -2.81
C VAL A 60 -2.01 1.13 -3.63
N HIS A 61 -1.71 1.98 -4.62
CA HIS A 61 -2.72 2.51 -5.54
C HIS A 61 -3.37 1.37 -6.35
N GLU A 62 -2.58 0.49 -6.97
CA GLU A 62 -3.09 -0.66 -7.71
C GLU A 62 -3.95 -1.60 -6.83
N LEU A 63 -3.51 -1.90 -5.60
CA LEU A 63 -4.27 -2.76 -4.68
C LEU A 63 -5.64 -2.19 -4.32
N LYS A 64 -5.82 -0.85 -4.30
CA LYS A 64 -7.13 -0.20 -4.11
C LYS A 64 -8.05 -0.42 -5.31
N GLN A 65 -7.52 -0.46 -6.53
CA GLN A 65 -8.30 -0.58 -7.78
C GLN A 65 -8.58 -2.03 -8.21
N LEU A 66 -7.84 -3.02 -7.68
CA LEU A 66 -7.96 -4.42 -8.08
C LEU A 66 -9.24 -5.09 -7.53
N LYS A 67 -10.15 -5.46 -8.44
CA LYS A 67 -11.38 -6.23 -8.17
C LYS A 67 -11.08 -7.63 -7.65
N LEU A 68 -11.90 -8.14 -6.73
CA LEU A 68 -11.64 -9.42 -6.05
C LEU A 68 -11.55 -10.62 -7.01
N ASN A 69 -12.40 -10.66 -8.04
CA ASN A 69 -12.37 -11.73 -9.04
C ASN A 69 -11.09 -11.67 -9.90
N SER A 70 -10.64 -10.49 -10.30
CA SER A 70 -9.39 -10.35 -11.09
C SER A 70 -8.14 -10.70 -10.29
N ILE A 71 -8.17 -10.48 -8.97
CA ILE A 71 -7.15 -11.01 -8.06
C ILE A 71 -7.23 -12.54 -8.05
N ALA A 72 -8.42 -13.13 -7.87
CA ALA A 72 -8.58 -14.59 -7.87
C ALA A 72 -8.04 -15.20 -9.18
N GLU A 73 -8.51 -14.72 -10.33
CA GLU A 73 -8.05 -15.09 -11.68
C GLU A 73 -6.52 -15.10 -11.79
N PHE A 74 -5.84 -14.02 -11.41
CA PHE A 74 -4.37 -13.96 -11.42
C PHE A 74 -3.76 -14.99 -10.48
N VAL A 75 -4.21 -14.98 -9.22
CA VAL A 75 -3.58 -15.70 -8.12
C VAL A 75 -3.63 -17.22 -8.33
N ILE A 76 -4.76 -17.78 -8.80
CA ILE A 76 -4.84 -19.22 -9.12
C ILE A 76 -4.13 -19.60 -10.43
N SER A 77 -3.78 -18.63 -11.27
CA SER A 77 -3.04 -18.87 -12.52
C SER A 77 -1.52 -18.93 -12.34
N HIS A 78 -1.00 -18.63 -11.14
CA HIS A 78 0.44 -18.58 -10.86
C HIS A 78 0.80 -19.50 -9.69
N THR A 79 1.90 -20.25 -9.83
CA THR A 79 2.52 -20.95 -8.70
C THR A 79 3.21 -19.95 -7.76
N ALA A 80 3.51 -20.38 -6.53
CA ALA A 80 4.27 -19.56 -5.58
C ALA A 80 5.65 -19.15 -6.15
N GLU A 81 6.31 -20.01 -6.91
CA GLU A 81 7.61 -19.73 -7.56
C GLU A 81 7.48 -18.68 -8.67
N SER A 82 6.43 -18.78 -9.48
CA SER A 82 6.12 -17.80 -10.52
C SER A 82 5.80 -16.43 -9.91
N ALA A 83 5.01 -16.39 -8.84
CA ALA A 83 4.74 -15.17 -8.08
C ALA A 83 6.01 -14.60 -7.40
N GLU A 84 6.90 -15.43 -6.85
CA GLU A 84 8.19 -14.97 -6.30
C GLU A 84 9.07 -14.33 -7.38
N SER A 85 9.08 -14.91 -8.59
CA SER A 85 9.83 -14.41 -9.75
C SER A 85 9.29 -13.05 -10.21
N LEU A 86 7.97 -12.93 -10.37
CA LEU A 86 7.30 -11.66 -10.69
C LEU A 86 7.51 -10.60 -9.61
N ARG A 87 7.50 -10.98 -8.32
CA ARG A 87 7.73 -10.04 -7.20
C ARG A 87 9.13 -9.41 -7.23
N LYS A 88 10.14 -10.20 -7.63
CA LYS A 88 11.55 -9.78 -7.66
C LYS A 88 11.94 -9.00 -8.92
N ASN A 89 11.19 -9.18 -10.01
CA ASN A 89 11.48 -8.52 -11.28
C ASN A 89 11.30 -6.98 -11.15
N PRO A 90 12.32 -6.16 -11.48
CA PRO A 90 12.19 -4.70 -11.49
C PRO A 90 11.27 -4.22 -12.63
N GLU A 91 11.31 -4.88 -13.80
CA GLU A 91 10.67 -4.42 -15.05
C GLU A 91 9.16 -4.67 -15.12
N VAL A 92 8.58 -5.50 -14.23
CA VAL A 92 7.13 -5.71 -14.22
C VAL A 92 6.38 -4.47 -13.71
N SER A 93 5.15 -4.30 -14.20
CA SER A 93 4.26 -3.23 -13.74
C SER A 93 4.04 -3.28 -12.21
N SER A 94 3.77 -2.11 -11.61
CA SER A 94 3.31 -1.99 -10.21
C SER A 94 2.15 -2.96 -9.92
N ARG A 95 1.20 -3.05 -10.84
CA ARG A 95 0.04 -3.96 -10.80
C ARG A 95 0.42 -5.43 -10.70
N GLN A 96 1.30 -5.91 -11.58
CA GLN A 96 1.78 -7.30 -11.55
C GLN A 96 2.57 -7.57 -10.27
N ARG A 97 3.42 -6.63 -9.83
CA ARG A 97 4.20 -6.78 -8.59
C ARG A 97 3.32 -6.82 -7.35
N ALA A 98 2.25 -6.01 -7.31
CA ALA A 98 1.23 -6.02 -6.27
C ALA A 98 0.44 -7.34 -6.23
N LEU A 99 -0.02 -7.82 -7.39
CA LEU A 99 -0.70 -9.11 -7.53
C LEU A 99 0.20 -10.30 -7.11
N ALA A 100 1.48 -10.27 -7.49
CA ALA A 100 2.47 -11.26 -7.09
C ALA A 100 2.72 -11.25 -5.56
N LYS A 101 2.83 -10.06 -4.94
CA LYS A 101 2.89 -9.92 -3.47
C LYS A 101 1.64 -10.44 -2.78
N LEU A 102 0.48 -10.32 -3.42
CA LEU A 102 -0.81 -10.76 -2.89
C LEU A 102 -0.99 -12.28 -2.97
N ALA A 103 -0.56 -12.91 -4.07
CA ALA A 103 -0.52 -14.38 -4.21
C ALA A 103 0.30 -15.05 -3.10
N LEU A 104 1.38 -14.39 -2.65
CA LEU A 104 2.30 -14.87 -1.62
C LEU A 104 1.86 -14.50 -0.17
N GLN A 105 0.70 -13.87 0.00
CA GLN A 105 0.21 -13.44 1.31
C GLN A 105 -0.29 -14.65 2.12
N LYS A 106 -0.01 -14.68 3.44
CA LYS A 106 -0.24 -15.84 4.33
C LYS A 106 -1.66 -16.43 4.32
N LEU A 107 -2.69 -15.63 4.07
CA LEU A 107 -4.10 -16.05 4.01
C LEU A 107 -4.53 -16.54 2.62
N ILE A 108 -3.73 -16.21 1.59
CA ILE A 108 -4.03 -16.49 0.19
C ILE A 108 -3.24 -17.72 -0.26
N LYS A 109 -1.91 -17.74 -0.04
CA LYS A 109 -1.02 -18.82 -0.49
C LYS A 109 -1.56 -20.24 -0.19
N PRO A 110 -1.98 -20.61 1.04
CA PRO A 110 -2.47 -21.97 1.33
C PRO A 110 -3.78 -22.32 0.61
N MET A 111 -4.64 -21.32 0.36
CA MET A 111 -5.89 -21.50 -0.39
C MET A 111 -5.63 -21.72 -1.89
N VAL A 112 -4.53 -21.17 -2.42
CA VAL A 112 -4.08 -21.42 -3.80
C VAL A 112 -3.46 -22.80 -3.93
N GLU A 113 -2.59 -23.17 -2.99
CA GLU A 113 -1.96 -24.50 -2.94
C GLU A 113 -3.04 -25.60 -2.88
N SER A 114 -4.03 -25.44 -2.00
CA SER A 114 -5.19 -26.35 -1.92
C SER A 114 -6.01 -26.41 -3.22
N PHE A 115 -6.15 -25.30 -3.96
CA PHE A 115 -6.82 -25.30 -5.27
C PHE A 115 -5.99 -26.04 -6.33
N HIS A 116 -4.67 -25.87 -6.35
CA HIS A 116 -3.77 -26.57 -7.28
C HIS A 116 -3.71 -28.07 -7.01
N GLU A 117 -3.66 -28.48 -5.75
CA GLU A 117 -3.76 -29.89 -5.31
C GLU A 117 -5.08 -30.52 -5.74
N LYS A 118 -6.21 -29.83 -5.50
CA LYS A 118 -7.56 -30.29 -5.85
C LYS A 118 -7.78 -30.40 -7.37
N TYR A 119 -7.02 -29.67 -8.17
CA TYR A 119 -7.17 -29.59 -9.62
C TYR A 119 -5.83 -29.74 -10.34
N GLN A 120 -5.17 -30.90 -10.20
CA GLN A 120 -3.84 -31.16 -10.78
C GLN A 120 -3.65 -30.67 -12.24
N ASN A 121 -4.64 -30.85 -13.11
CA ASN A 121 -4.62 -30.35 -14.51
C ASN A 121 -5.16 -28.90 -14.64
N TRP A 122 -4.90 -28.03 -13.65
CA TRP A 122 -5.36 -26.64 -13.68
C TRP A 122 -4.66 -25.84 -14.78
N GLN A 123 -3.38 -26.13 -15.06
CA GLN A 123 -2.58 -25.40 -16.06
C GLN A 123 -3.21 -25.45 -17.46
N ASP A 124 -3.73 -26.61 -17.89
CA ASP A 124 -4.38 -26.75 -19.19
C ASP A 124 -5.85 -26.33 -19.21
N SER A 125 -6.55 -26.50 -18.08
CA SER A 125 -8.01 -26.32 -18.02
C SER A 125 -8.41 -24.92 -17.59
N LEU A 126 -7.61 -24.24 -16.77
CA LEU A 126 -7.91 -22.90 -16.27
C LEU A 126 -7.89 -21.85 -17.39
N PRO A 127 -6.86 -21.73 -18.27
CA PRO A 127 -6.87 -20.72 -19.33
C PRO A 127 -8.11 -20.81 -20.21
N LYS A 128 -8.51 -22.03 -20.60
CA LYS A 128 -9.71 -22.33 -21.41
C LYS A 128 -11.01 -21.90 -20.72
N LEU A 129 -11.04 -21.91 -19.39
CA LEU A 129 -12.20 -21.48 -18.59
C LEU A 129 -12.20 -19.97 -18.28
N LEU A 130 -11.02 -19.34 -18.30
CA LEU A 130 -10.84 -17.90 -18.12
C LEU A 130 -11.03 -17.07 -19.39
N VAL A 131 -11.03 -17.69 -20.58
CA VAL A 131 -11.47 -17.02 -21.82
C VAL A 131 -12.89 -16.50 -21.61
N LYS A 132 -13.00 -15.18 -21.53
CA LYS A 132 -14.28 -14.48 -21.55
C LYS A 132 -14.81 -14.54 -22.97
N ASN A 133 -15.84 -15.32 -23.20
CA ASN A 133 -16.74 -15.06 -24.32
C ASN A 133 -17.22 -13.61 -24.14
N THR A 134 -16.93 -12.73 -25.10
CA THR A 134 -17.18 -11.29 -24.99
C THR A 134 -18.66 -10.93 -24.93
N ASP A 135 -19.52 -11.88 -25.28
CA ASP A 135 -20.92 -11.66 -25.59
C ASP A 135 -21.80 -12.42 -24.59
N GLN A 136 -22.15 -11.76 -23.48
CA GLN A 136 -23.41 -11.92 -22.70
C GLN A 136 -23.34 -11.21 -21.33
N THR A 137 -23.94 -10.02 -21.28
CA THR A 137 -24.88 -9.52 -20.24
C THR A 137 -24.66 -9.83 -18.75
N GLY A 138 -24.76 -8.79 -17.90
CA GLY A 138 -25.21 -8.96 -16.51
C GLY A 138 -24.65 -7.92 -15.51
N VAL A 139 -25.48 -6.95 -15.13
CA VAL A 139 -25.12 -5.86 -14.20
C VAL A 139 -25.40 -6.26 -12.73
N ALA A 140 -24.64 -5.68 -11.79
CA ALA A 140 -24.93 -5.53 -10.35
C ALA A 140 -25.18 -6.80 -9.48
N ALA A 141 -24.11 -7.32 -8.84
CA ALA A 141 -24.22 -8.13 -7.61
C ALA A 141 -22.91 -8.24 -6.78
N SER A 142 -22.14 -7.15 -6.58
CA SER A 142 -20.92 -7.20 -5.72
C SER A 142 -20.55 -5.90 -4.97
N THR A 143 -21.37 -4.86 -5.06
CA THR A 143 -21.05 -3.50 -4.57
C THR A 143 -20.84 -3.42 -3.06
N ASN A 144 -21.65 -4.07 -2.23
CA ASN A 144 -21.62 -3.82 -0.78
C ASN A 144 -20.30 -4.28 -0.10
N ILE A 145 -19.77 -5.46 -0.46
CA ILE A 145 -18.51 -5.97 0.11
C ILE A 145 -17.31 -5.18 -0.42
N GLU A 146 -17.23 -4.91 -1.74
CA GLU A 146 -16.11 -4.13 -2.29
C GLU A 146 -16.11 -2.69 -1.76
N ASN A 147 -17.27 -2.06 -1.61
CA ASN A 147 -17.39 -0.73 -1.00
C ASN A 147 -16.97 -0.73 0.48
N LYS A 148 -17.41 -1.71 1.28
CA LYS A 148 -16.99 -1.81 2.70
C LYS A 148 -15.48 -2.00 2.84
N ILE A 149 -14.86 -2.84 2.01
CA ILE A 149 -13.39 -3.03 2.04
C ILE A 149 -12.68 -1.75 1.59
N ASN A 150 -13.20 -1.05 0.58
CA ASN A 150 -12.61 0.20 0.11
C ASN A 150 -12.70 1.29 1.17
N GLU A 151 -13.80 1.37 1.94
CA GLU A 151 -13.92 2.26 3.10
C GLU A 151 -13.03 1.84 4.28
N GLU A 152 -12.91 0.54 4.61
CA GLU A 152 -11.93 0.07 5.62
C GLU A 152 -10.48 0.41 5.24
N ILE A 153 -10.15 0.38 3.94
CA ILE A 153 -8.85 0.84 3.42
C ILE A 153 -8.75 2.37 3.49
N ARG A 154 -9.83 3.11 3.18
CA ARG A 154 -9.88 4.58 3.22
C ARG A 154 -9.69 5.11 4.64
N ILE A 155 -10.39 4.56 5.62
CA ILE A 155 -10.26 4.90 7.04
C ILE A 155 -8.82 4.67 7.52
N SER A 156 -8.25 3.48 7.26
CA SER A 156 -6.83 3.19 7.56
C SER A 156 -5.82 4.06 6.79
N THR A 157 -6.23 4.79 5.74
CA THR A 157 -5.40 5.78 5.05
C THR A 157 -5.65 7.22 5.51
N ASN A 158 -6.83 7.57 6.01
CA ASN A 158 -7.08 8.90 6.58
C ASN A 158 -6.34 9.06 7.91
N GLU A 159 -6.34 8.02 8.75
CA GLU A 159 -5.46 7.89 9.94
C GLU A 159 -3.96 7.95 9.60
N ALA A 160 -3.58 7.86 8.31
CA ALA A 160 -2.21 8.13 7.85
C ALA A 160 -1.96 9.62 7.58
N ASN A 161 -2.95 10.32 7.04
CA ASN A 161 -2.80 11.65 6.46
C ASN A 161 -2.82 12.76 7.52
N ASP A 162 -3.51 12.56 8.65
CA ASP A 162 -3.47 13.48 9.80
C ASP A 162 -2.06 13.60 10.41
N ALA A 163 -1.19 12.62 10.16
CA ALA A 163 0.23 12.67 10.50
C ALA A 163 1.11 13.38 9.46
N GLU A 164 0.60 13.70 8.26
CA GLU A 164 1.36 14.38 7.19
C GLU A 164 1.10 15.90 7.19
N GLN A 165 -0.10 16.36 7.54
CA GLN A 165 -0.42 17.80 7.62
C GLN A 165 0.43 18.55 8.67
N ASN A 166 0.85 17.88 9.74
CA ASN A 166 1.74 18.46 10.77
C ASN A 166 3.22 18.61 10.33
N ILE A 167 3.60 18.14 9.14
CA ILE A 167 4.98 18.28 8.63
C ILE A 167 5.09 19.44 7.63
N SER A 168 3.98 19.83 6.98
CA SER A 168 3.98 20.91 5.97
C SER A 168 3.84 22.32 6.55
N MET A 169 3.39 22.47 7.81
CA MET A 169 3.21 23.77 8.47
C MET A 169 4.40 24.18 9.37
N GLY A 170 5.49 23.40 9.36
CA GLY A 170 6.66 23.59 10.26
C GLY A 170 7.87 24.31 9.65
N LYS A 171 7.76 24.77 8.39
CA LYS A 171 8.83 25.49 7.68
C LYS A 171 8.24 26.56 6.76
N TYR A 172 7.93 27.73 7.32
CA TYR A 172 8.04 29.06 6.70
C TYR A 172 7.55 30.08 7.73
N VAL A 173 8.40 30.40 8.71
CA VAL A 173 8.34 31.66 9.46
C VAL A 173 9.73 32.25 9.41
N SER A 174 9.99 32.93 8.30
CA SER A 174 10.93 34.04 8.25
C SER A 174 10.08 35.22 7.81
N ASP A 175 9.91 36.19 8.69
CA ASP A 175 9.88 37.60 8.30
C ASP A 175 10.23 38.45 9.54
N ASN A 176 11.07 39.45 9.31
CA ASN A 176 11.28 40.55 10.26
C ASN A 176 9.98 41.36 10.35
N ASP A 177 9.67 41.95 11.49
CA ASP A 177 9.96 43.38 11.65
C ASP A 177 9.95 43.83 13.12
N SER A 178 10.56 44.98 13.30
CA SER A 178 10.67 45.83 14.48
C SER A 178 9.27 46.34 14.90
N ASN A 179 8.99 46.43 16.21
CA ASN A 179 9.08 47.71 16.94
C ASN A 179 8.61 47.61 18.42
N GLU A 180 9.26 48.43 19.24
CA GLU A 180 9.03 48.88 20.61
C GLU A 180 7.59 48.85 21.20
N SER A 181 7.47 48.39 22.47
CA SER A 181 6.55 48.95 23.47
C SER A 181 6.97 48.58 24.90
N SER A 182 6.68 49.45 25.86
CA SER A 182 7.29 49.53 27.21
C SER A 182 6.53 48.79 28.33
N TYR A 183 7.26 48.42 29.40
CA TYR A 183 7.02 48.71 30.84
C TYR A 183 8.13 48.01 31.67
N PHE A 184 9.00 48.70 32.44
CA PHE A 184 8.83 49.06 33.87
C PHE A 184 8.49 47.82 34.74
N SER A 185 9.20 47.41 35.82
CA SER A 185 10.39 47.87 36.59
C SER A 185 10.77 46.74 37.59
N SER A 186 11.85 46.70 38.40
CA SER A 186 13.01 47.57 38.68
C SER A 186 14.16 46.71 39.31
N ASP A 187 15.02 47.31 40.17
CA ASP A 187 15.96 46.71 41.15
C ASP A 187 17.23 45.99 40.59
N SER A 188 18.44 46.14 41.12
CA SER A 188 19.04 47.16 42.01
C SER A 188 20.57 46.90 42.09
N VAL A 189 21.42 47.93 41.90
CA VAL A 189 22.76 48.13 42.54
C VAL A 189 23.75 46.94 42.44
N ASN A 190 24.83 46.96 41.63
CA ASN A 190 26.13 47.66 41.81
C ASN A 190 27.16 47.09 40.77
N GLN A 191 28.43 47.53 40.55
CA GLN A 191 29.22 48.75 40.85
C GLN A 191 30.55 48.72 40.04
N PHE A 192 30.83 49.76 39.23
CA PHE A 192 32.17 50.21 38.73
C PHE A 192 32.99 49.22 37.84
N ASP A 193 33.88 49.60 36.93
CA ASP A 193 34.14 50.89 36.26
C ASP A 193 34.69 50.62 34.83
N ILE A 194 34.78 51.64 33.97
CA ILE A 194 35.38 51.55 32.62
C ILE A 194 36.89 51.89 32.65
N SER A 195 37.62 51.28 31.71
CA SER A 195 39.06 51.41 31.40
C SER A 195 39.76 52.75 31.69
N ASP A 196 41.02 52.67 32.13
CA ASP A 196 42.13 53.40 31.49
C ASP A 196 43.52 52.86 31.90
N ILE A 197 44.43 52.81 30.91
CA ILE A 197 45.91 52.59 30.96
C ILE A 197 46.40 51.19 31.38
#